data_AF-A0A8X7E428-F1
#
_entry.id   AF-A0A8X7E428-F1
#
_cell.length_a   1.000
_cell.length_b   1.000
_cell.length_c   1.000
_cell.angle_alpha   90.00
_cell.angle_beta   90.00
_cell.angle_gamma   90.00
#
_symmetry.space_group_name_H-M   'P 1'
#
loop_
_entity.id
_entity.type
_entity.pdbx_description
1 polymer ?
#
loop_
_entity_poly.entity_id
_entity_poly.type
_entity_poly.pdbx_seq_one_letter_code
_entity_poly.pdbx_strand_id
1 'polypeptide(L)'
;TAGIIMELFVGAKIVNIDITKDEDRILFHAIQKLMIVFMILIEGIPQVFGYLSPDGKVVAMLGEALGGHGLFWARTVIVAQLVIGSYLLYLMDEVVSKWGIGSGISLFIAAGVSQSIITGLVNWVPVRPGEPLSLSNPPSGVIPKTIYLASHMSASDLAAGGLERILIAPPNSVFALISTIFIFFLVAYLEGAKIELPLAHEYAGGIKAGYPLKLMYVSVIPVILTSALLANVQMWALLFWTNPTLSKIPILGRNPIIGVFPTAVEAQRMGISQTTPIGGIAYYLSTPRGIHQWLLPLIDPERYSVYLMGHTVGQMLLHIVAYSAFMMGMSVLFGLFWVETANMGPSALAEQLVAQGLRIPRIRADKRSIERFLKRYIPPLTLFSSLAIGGLAVVATLLGTIGRTSGTGLLLLVSIMMQFYEALGREELMEMHPVLRSFVGG
;
A
#
# COMPACT_ATOMS: atom_id res chain seq x y z
N THR A 1 5.73 -10.30 1.76
CA THR A 1 7.08 -10.27 1.13
C THR A 1 7.51 -11.65 0.68
N ALA A 2 7.46 -12.68 1.54
CA ALA A 2 7.86 -14.06 1.19
C ALA A 2 7.19 -14.65 -0.07
N GLY A 3 5.87 -14.52 -0.24
CA GLY A 3 5.16 -15.02 -1.43
C GLY A 3 5.69 -14.41 -2.73
N ILE A 4 5.85 -13.09 -2.76
CA ILE A 4 6.39 -12.35 -3.91
C ILE A 4 7.83 -12.76 -4.22
N ILE A 5 8.67 -12.97 -3.20
CA ILE A 5 10.06 -13.41 -3.39
C ILE A 5 10.08 -14.80 -4.05
N MET A 6 9.22 -15.72 -3.60
CA MET A 6 9.12 -17.05 -4.20
C MET A 6 8.60 -17.01 -5.63
N GLU A 7 7.57 -16.20 -5.90
CA GLU A 7 7.05 -15.98 -7.25
C GLU A 7 8.12 -15.37 -8.17
N LEU A 8 8.93 -14.44 -7.67
CA LEU A 8 10.04 -13.85 -8.40
C LEU A 8 11.15 -14.87 -8.68
N PHE A 9 11.50 -15.72 -7.72
CA PHE A 9 12.55 -16.74 -7.89
C PHE A 9 12.16 -17.83 -8.89
N VAL A 10 10.89 -18.25 -8.88
CA VAL A 10 10.35 -19.19 -9.87
C VAL A 10 10.20 -18.51 -11.24
N GLY A 11 9.65 -17.30 -11.28
CA GLY A 11 9.48 -16.54 -12.52
C GLY A 11 10.80 -16.20 -13.22
N ALA A 12 11.84 -15.85 -12.45
CA ALA A 12 13.19 -15.60 -12.95
C ALA A 12 13.96 -16.88 -13.31
N LYS A 13 13.36 -18.08 -13.14
CA LYS A 13 13.98 -19.40 -13.33
C LYS A 13 15.29 -19.59 -12.55
N ILE A 14 15.44 -18.87 -11.43
CA ILE A 14 16.54 -19.09 -10.48
C ILE A 14 16.32 -20.43 -9.79
N VAL A 15 15.06 -20.76 -9.51
CA VAL A 15 14.61 -22.03 -8.96
C VAL A 15 13.70 -22.69 -10.01
N ASN A 16 14.19 -23.77 -10.63
CA ASN A 16 13.42 -24.55 -11.61
C ASN A 16 12.46 -25.48 -10.87
N ILE A 17 11.29 -24.96 -10.50
CA ILE A 17 10.16 -25.74 -9.99
C ILE A 17 9.08 -25.75 -11.07
N ASP A 18 8.66 -26.94 -11.49
CA ASP A 18 7.60 -27.09 -12.48
C ASP A 18 6.24 -27.20 -11.78
N ILE A 19 5.52 -26.08 -11.72
CA ILE A 19 4.18 -26.00 -11.11
C ILE A 19 3.13 -26.91 -11.75
N THR A 20 3.42 -27.54 -12.90
CA THR A 20 2.54 -28.53 -13.51
C THR A 20 2.62 -29.91 -12.87
N LYS A 21 3.69 -30.22 -12.12
CA LYS A 21 3.86 -31.47 -11.40
C LYS A 21 3.37 -31.32 -9.96
N ASP A 22 2.62 -32.31 -9.47
CA ASP A 22 2.06 -32.28 -8.11
C ASP A 22 3.14 -32.25 -7.01
N GLU A 23 4.24 -32.99 -7.19
CA GLU A 23 5.35 -33.01 -6.22
C GLU A 23 6.02 -31.63 -6.08
N ASP A 24 6.32 -31.00 -7.22
CA ASP A 24 6.94 -29.68 -7.30
C ASP A 24 6.02 -28.59 -6.74
N ARG A 25 4.70 -28.73 -6.94
CA ARG A 25 3.70 -27.82 -6.38
C ARG A 25 3.65 -27.92 -4.85
N ILE A 26 3.71 -29.13 -4.29
CA ILE A 26 3.77 -29.34 -2.83
C ILE A 26 5.05 -28.73 -2.27
N LEU A 27 6.19 -28.95 -2.93
CA LEU A 27 7.48 -28.37 -2.54
C LEU A 27 7.44 -26.84 -2.58
N PHE A 28 6.88 -26.25 -3.63
CA PHE A 28 6.71 -24.80 -3.74
C PHE A 28 5.94 -24.24 -2.56
N HIS A 29 4.77 -24.81 -2.26
CA HIS A 29 3.95 -24.36 -1.14
C HIS A 29 4.67 -24.56 0.19
N ALA A 30 5.36 -25.68 0.41
CA ALA A 30 6.12 -25.94 1.63
C ALA A 30 7.24 -24.93 1.86
N ILE A 31 8.03 -24.64 0.83
CA ILE A 31 9.10 -23.62 0.87
C ILE A 31 8.48 -22.24 1.12
N GLN A 32 7.38 -21.91 0.46
CA GLN A 32 6.67 -20.65 0.66
C GLN A 32 6.24 -20.48 2.12
N LYS A 33 5.71 -21.52 2.79
CA LYS A 33 5.35 -21.45 4.22
C LYS A 33 6.57 -21.20 5.10
N LEU A 34 7.66 -21.92 4.85
CA LEU A 34 8.89 -21.78 5.61
C LEU A 34 9.49 -20.37 5.44
N MET A 35 9.47 -19.85 4.21
CA MET A 35 9.91 -18.49 3.89
C MET A 35 9.04 -17.44 4.58
N ILE A 36 7.72 -17.65 4.72
CA ILE A 36 6.85 -16.73 5.46
C ILE A 36 7.27 -16.66 6.92
N VAL A 37 7.45 -17.80 7.58
CA VAL A 37 7.90 -17.84 9.00
C VAL A 37 9.27 -17.17 9.17
N PHE A 38 10.20 -17.44 8.25
CA PHE A 38 11.52 -16.82 8.24
C PHE A 38 11.45 -15.29 8.07
N MET A 39 10.62 -14.81 7.14
CA MET A 39 10.42 -13.37 6.92
C MET A 39 9.75 -12.67 8.10
N ILE A 40 8.81 -13.34 8.79
CA ILE A 40 8.20 -12.81 10.02
C ILE A 40 9.28 -12.52 11.09
N LEU A 41 10.27 -13.41 11.23
CA LEU A 41 11.39 -13.19 12.16
C LEU A 41 12.31 -12.06 11.71
N ILE A 42 12.69 -12.06 10.43
CA ILE A 42 13.61 -11.05 9.86
C ILE A 42 12.99 -9.65 9.85
N GLU A 43 11.70 -9.51 9.60
CA GLU A 43 11.03 -8.21 9.60
C GLU A 43 10.57 -7.80 11.00
N GLY A 44 10.11 -8.76 11.81
CA GLY A 44 9.57 -8.49 13.15
C GLY A 44 10.62 -8.08 14.17
N ILE A 45 11.80 -8.72 14.16
CA ILE A 45 12.88 -8.39 15.11
C ILE A 45 13.31 -6.93 14.96
N PRO A 46 13.70 -6.44 13.76
CA PRO A 46 14.15 -5.07 13.62
C PRO A 46 13.06 -4.04 13.92
N GLN A 47 11.78 -4.31 13.61
CA GLN A 47 10.68 -3.40 13.95
C GLN A 47 10.58 -3.12 15.46
N VAL A 48 10.87 -4.11 16.31
CA VAL A 48 10.88 -3.93 17.78
C VAL A 48 12.10 -3.16 18.27
N PHE A 49 13.24 -3.28 17.58
CA PHE A 49 14.44 -2.52 17.94
C PHE A 49 14.46 -1.08 17.41
N GLY A 50 13.68 -0.78 16.36
CA GLY A 50 13.63 0.54 15.73
C GLY A 50 12.33 1.32 15.94
N TYR A 51 11.18 0.72 15.63
CA TYR A 51 9.88 1.41 15.54
C TYR A 51 9.05 1.33 16.83
N LEU A 52 9.03 0.17 17.49
CA LEU A 52 8.18 -0.09 18.66
C LEU A 52 8.99 0.04 19.94
N SER A 53 8.86 1.18 20.62
CA SER A 53 9.41 1.34 21.97
C SER A 53 8.42 0.78 22.99
N PRO A 54 8.84 -0.16 23.87
CA PRO A 54 7.98 -0.67 24.93
C PRO A 54 7.61 0.46 25.92
N ASP A 55 6.38 0.42 26.44
CA ASP A 55 5.92 1.37 27.45
C ASP A 55 6.83 1.31 28.69
N GLY A 56 7.27 2.49 29.16
CA GLY A 56 8.16 2.63 30.31
C GLY A 56 7.63 1.97 31.57
N LYS A 57 6.30 1.84 31.72
CA LYS A 57 5.68 1.11 32.84
C LYS A 57 5.95 -0.39 32.79
N VAL A 58 5.85 -0.99 31.60
CA VAL A 58 6.11 -2.43 31.39
C VAL A 58 7.60 -2.72 31.52
N VAL A 59 8.46 -1.81 31.03
CA VAL A 59 9.91 -1.89 31.21
C VAL A 59 10.30 -1.81 32.68
N ALA A 60 9.68 -0.93 33.46
CA ALA A 60 9.94 -0.81 34.91
C ALA A 60 9.48 -2.07 35.66
N MET A 61 8.27 -2.56 35.39
CA MET A 61 7.73 -3.76 36.03
C MET A 61 8.57 -5.02 35.74
N LEU A 62 8.98 -5.22 34.48
CA LEU A 62 9.87 -6.32 34.09
C LEU A 62 11.30 -6.11 34.59
N GLY A 63 11.73 -4.86 34.77
CA GLY A 63 13.03 -4.52 35.34
C GLY A 63 13.13 -4.89 36.82
N GLU A 64 12.06 -4.65 37.58
CA GLU A 64 11.93 -5.05 38.99
C GLU A 64 11.81 -6.57 39.14
N ALA A 65 11.01 -7.23 38.28
CA ALA A 65 10.77 -8.67 38.37
C ALA A 65 11.93 -9.55 37.88
N LEU A 66 12.74 -9.08 36.90
CA LEU A 66 13.75 -9.89 36.19
C LEU A 66 15.16 -9.29 36.25
N GLY A 67 15.50 -8.58 37.33
CA GLY A 67 16.89 -8.24 37.65
C GLY A 67 17.57 -7.25 36.70
N GLY A 68 16.91 -6.13 36.37
CA GLY A 68 17.55 -4.99 35.71
C GLY A 68 17.62 -5.02 34.18
N HIS A 69 17.19 -6.12 33.53
CA HIS A 69 17.10 -6.23 32.06
C HIS A 69 15.67 -6.04 31.52
N GLY A 70 14.86 -5.18 32.16
CA GLY A 70 13.45 -4.97 31.81
C GLY A 70 13.22 -4.57 30.36
N LEU A 71 14.13 -3.81 29.76
CA LEU A 71 14.03 -3.38 28.35
C LEU A 71 14.23 -4.55 27.37
N PHE A 72 15.13 -5.48 27.68
CA PHE A 72 15.38 -6.65 26.83
C PHE A 72 14.21 -7.62 26.87
N TRP A 73 13.69 -7.90 28.07
CA TRP A 73 12.53 -8.78 28.25
C TRP A 73 11.26 -8.19 27.65
N ALA A 74 11.01 -6.89 27.83
CA ALA A 74 9.87 -6.21 27.20
C ALA A 74 9.92 -6.30 25.68
N ARG A 75 11.10 -6.08 25.07
CA ARG A 75 11.29 -6.24 23.62
C ARG A 75 11.07 -7.69 23.18
N THR A 76 11.59 -8.66 23.93
CA THR A 76 11.41 -10.08 23.60
C THR A 76 9.94 -10.50 23.61
N VAL A 77 9.16 -10.00 24.58
CA VAL A 77 7.71 -10.23 24.64
C VAL A 77 6.99 -9.62 23.43
N ILE A 78 7.33 -8.39 23.04
CA ILE A 78 6.75 -7.76 21.85
C ILE A 78 7.12 -8.54 20.58
N VAL A 79 8.38 -8.99 20.44
CA VAL A 79 8.80 -9.84 19.31
C VAL A 79 7.96 -11.12 19.28
N ALA A 80 7.81 -11.82 20.41
CA ALA A 80 6.99 -13.02 20.48
C ALA A 80 5.53 -12.75 20.10
N GLN A 81 4.93 -11.65 20.58
CA GLN A 81 3.57 -11.24 20.22
C GLN A 81 3.43 -10.95 18.72
N LEU A 82 4.40 -10.26 18.11
CA LEU A 82 4.40 -10.00 16.68
C LEU A 82 4.52 -11.30 15.87
N VAL A 83 5.42 -12.20 16.25
CA VAL A 83 5.59 -13.49 15.56
C VAL A 83 4.31 -14.32 15.62
N ILE A 84 3.70 -14.44 16.79
CA ILE A 84 2.44 -15.17 16.97
C ILE A 84 1.31 -14.49 16.19
N GLY A 85 1.19 -13.16 16.29
CA GLY A 85 0.17 -12.37 15.58
C GLY A 85 0.29 -12.49 14.06
N SER A 86 1.49 -12.34 13.50
CA SER A 86 1.75 -12.51 12.07
C SER A 86 1.52 -13.95 11.60
N TYR A 87 1.84 -14.95 12.43
CA TYR A 87 1.54 -16.34 12.12
C TYR A 87 0.03 -16.60 12.10
N LEU A 88 -0.75 -16.03 13.04
CA LEU A 88 -2.20 -16.11 13.02
C LEU A 88 -2.81 -15.47 11.76
N LEU A 89 -2.33 -14.29 11.37
CA LEU A 89 -2.77 -13.63 10.12
C LEU A 89 -2.52 -14.52 8.90
N TYR A 90 -1.37 -15.19 8.85
CA TYR A 90 -1.07 -16.15 7.79
C TYR A 90 -2.04 -17.35 7.81
N LEU A 91 -2.32 -17.94 8.98
CA LEU A 91 -3.28 -19.03 9.08
C LEU A 91 -4.69 -18.60 8.63
N MET A 92 -5.11 -17.38 8.98
CA MET A 92 -6.40 -16.85 8.53
C MET A 92 -6.43 -16.65 7.01
N ASP A 93 -5.32 -16.20 6.40
CA ASP A 93 -5.23 -16.10 4.95
C ASP A 93 -5.40 -17.46 4.26
N GLU A 94 -4.84 -18.55 4.81
CA GLU A 94 -5.07 -19.90 4.27
C GLU A 94 -6.54 -20.35 4.37
N VAL A 95 -7.22 -20.01 5.47
CA VAL A 95 -8.63 -20.36 5.65
C VAL A 95 -9.48 -19.61 4.64
N VAL A 96 -9.29 -18.29 4.51
CA VAL A 96 -10.05 -17.46 3.56
C VAL A 96 -9.75 -17.86 2.12
N SER A 97 -8.50 -18.16 1.78
CA SER A 97 -8.15 -18.56 0.41
C SER A 97 -8.71 -19.93 0.01
N LYS A 98 -9.06 -20.80 0.98
CA LYS A 98 -9.66 -22.13 0.73
C LYS A 98 -11.18 -22.11 0.75
N TRP A 99 -11.79 -21.32 1.63
CA TRP A 99 -13.22 -21.38 1.93
C TRP A 99 -13.97 -20.06 1.69
N GLY A 100 -13.25 -18.97 1.44
CA GLY A 100 -13.80 -17.65 1.20
C GLY A 100 -13.64 -17.19 -0.25
N ILE A 101 -14.08 -15.96 -0.50
CA ILE A 101 -14.02 -15.34 -1.82
C ILE A 101 -12.78 -14.45 -1.86
N GLY A 102 -11.88 -14.75 -2.80
CA GLY A 102 -10.60 -14.06 -2.99
C GLY A 102 -9.55 -14.35 -1.89
N SER A 103 -8.60 -13.43 -1.70
CA SER A 103 -7.48 -13.62 -0.76
C SER A 103 -7.77 -13.01 0.62
N GLY A 104 -7.35 -13.70 1.69
CA GLY A 104 -7.47 -13.20 3.05
C GLY A 104 -6.64 -11.95 3.30
N ILE A 105 -5.42 -11.87 2.74
CA ILE A 105 -4.58 -10.65 2.80
C ILE A 105 -5.32 -9.44 2.23
N SER A 106 -5.98 -9.57 1.07
CA SER A 106 -6.76 -8.47 0.50
C SER A 106 -7.92 -8.04 1.39
N LEU A 107 -8.60 -9.00 2.02
CA LEU A 107 -9.70 -8.72 2.95
C LEU A 107 -9.21 -7.94 4.18
N PHE A 108 -8.07 -8.33 4.76
CA PHE A 108 -7.49 -7.63 5.91
C PHE A 108 -7.03 -6.21 5.57
N ILE A 109 -6.44 -6.02 4.39
CA ILE A 109 -6.06 -4.68 3.90
C ILE A 109 -7.32 -3.82 3.74
N ALA A 110 -8.36 -4.34 3.09
CA ALA A 110 -9.61 -3.63 2.89
C ALA A 110 -10.28 -3.26 4.23
N ALA A 111 -10.33 -4.19 5.18
CA ALA A 111 -10.88 -3.95 6.51
C ALA A 111 -10.08 -2.88 7.29
N GLY A 112 -8.75 -2.96 7.29
CA GLY A 112 -7.89 -2.00 7.98
C GLY A 112 -7.95 -0.59 7.41
N VAL A 113 -8.00 -0.47 6.07
CA VAL A 113 -8.20 0.83 5.41
C VAL A 113 -9.60 1.37 5.69
N SER A 114 -10.64 0.54 5.61
CA SER A 114 -12.02 0.96 5.92
C SER A 114 -12.16 1.43 7.37
N GLN A 115 -11.58 0.71 8.33
CA GLN A 115 -11.54 1.13 9.74
C GLN A 115 -10.85 2.49 9.89
N SER A 116 -9.73 2.69 9.19
CA SER A 116 -9.00 3.97 9.21
C SER A 116 -9.86 5.11 8.68
N ILE A 117 -10.62 4.90 7.60
CA ILE A 117 -11.55 5.89 7.06
C ILE A 117 -12.67 6.21 8.06
N ILE A 118 -13.31 5.21 8.65
CA ILE A 118 -14.41 5.40 9.61
C ILE A 118 -13.93 6.09 10.89
N THR A 119 -12.78 5.67 11.44
CA THR A 119 -12.17 6.34 12.59
C THR A 119 -11.72 7.76 12.24
N GLY A 120 -11.26 7.99 11.00
CA GLY A 120 -11.00 9.33 10.49
C GLY A 120 -12.23 10.23 10.38
N LEU A 121 -13.41 9.64 10.17
CA LEU A 121 -14.67 10.37 10.01
C LEU A 121 -15.37 10.68 11.34
N VAL A 122 -15.54 9.67 12.20
CA VAL A 122 -16.52 9.68 13.31
C VAL A 122 -15.86 9.65 14.71
N ASN A 123 -14.53 9.74 14.82
CA ASN A 123 -13.87 9.62 16.12
C ASN A 123 -13.98 10.88 16.99
N TRP A 124 -14.56 10.73 18.18
CA TRP A 124 -14.71 11.78 19.18
C TRP A 124 -13.50 11.92 20.13
N VAL A 125 -12.54 10.99 20.06
CA VAL A 125 -11.35 10.99 20.92
C VAL A 125 -10.44 12.17 20.53
N PRO A 126 -9.90 12.91 21.52
CA PRO A 126 -8.94 13.99 21.28
C PRO A 126 -7.66 13.51 20.59
N VAL A 127 -6.98 14.41 19.89
CA VAL A 127 -5.70 14.13 19.20
C VAL A 127 -4.61 13.70 20.16
N ARG A 128 -4.56 14.30 21.34
CA ARG A 128 -3.62 13.95 22.40
C ARG A 128 -4.36 13.16 23.48
N PRO A 129 -4.11 11.84 23.58
CA PRO A 129 -4.70 11.03 24.64
C PRO A 129 -4.25 11.56 26.00
N GLY A 130 -5.19 11.94 26.86
CA GLY A 130 -4.91 12.41 28.22
C GLY A 130 -4.99 13.93 28.45
N GLU A 131 -5.15 14.74 27.41
CA GLU A 131 -5.50 16.16 27.53
C GLU A 131 -7.02 16.36 27.34
N PRO A 132 -7.68 17.27 28.08
CA PRO A 132 -9.11 17.53 27.90
C PRO A 132 -9.42 18.11 26.51
N LEU A 133 -10.67 17.93 26.06
CA LEU A 133 -11.17 18.53 24.82
C LEU A 133 -11.09 20.05 24.92
N SER A 134 -10.38 20.67 23.97
CA SER A 134 -10.19 22.11 23.93
C SER A 134 -9.99 22.58 22.49
N LEU A 135 -9.99 23.90 22.28
CA LEU A 135 -9.66 24.49 20.99
C LEU A 135 -8.25 24.12 20.51
N SER A 136 -7.30 23.82 21.41
CA SER A 136 -5.97 23.34 21.05
C SER A 136 -5.93 21.82 20.79
N ASN A 137 -6.83 21.05 21.41
CA ASN A 137 -6.95 19.60 21.29
C ASN A 137 -8.37 19.16 20.84
N PRO A 138 -8.77 19.44 19.58
CA PRO A 138 -10.09 19.07 19.08
C PRO A 138 -10.23 17.55 18.91
N PRO A 139 -11.46 17.03 18.73
CA PRO A 139 -11.69 15.66 18.31
C PRO A 139 -10.89 15.29 17.05
N SER A 140 -10.47 14.03 16.95
CA SER A 140 -9.65 13.54 15.84
C SER A 140 -10.44 13.27 14.55
N GLY A 141 -11.75 13.04 14.62
CA GLY A 141 -12.61 12.81 13.46
C GLY A 141 -12.99 14.10 12.72
N VAL A 142 -13.13 14.05 11.38
CA VAL A 142 -13.48 15.23 10.55
C VAL A 142 -14.80 15.86 11.01
N ILE A 143 -15.86 15.05 11.15
CA ILE A 143 -17.20 15.53 11.49
C ILE A 143 -17.23 16.08 12.93
N PRO A 144 -16.78 15.31 13.95
CA PRO A 144 -16.66 15.80 15.32
C PRO A 144 -15.83 17.09 15.45
N LYS A 145 -14.69 17.16 14.76
CA LYS A 145 -13.81 18.33 14.76
C LYS A 145 -14.52 19.56 14.19
N THR A 146 -15.17 19.40 13.04
CA THR A 146 -15.85 20.51 12.36
C THR A 146 -16.98 21.05 13.22
N ILE A 147 -17.78 20.17 13.82
CA ILE A 147 -18.88 20.57 14.72
C ILE A 147 -18.33 21.24 15.99
N TYR A 148 -17.29 20.67 16.60
CA TYR A 148 -16.72 21.19 17.85
C TYR A 148 -16.05 22.56 17.64
N LEU A 149 -15.25 22.72 16.60
CA LEU A 149 -14.61 24.00 16.27
C LEU A 149 -15.63 25.05 15.82
N ALA A 150 -16.67 24.68 15.06
CA ALA A 150 -17.71 25.62 14.65
C ALA A 150 -18.61 26.07 15.81
N SER A 151 -18.81 25.23 16.84
CA SER A 151 -19.64 25.56 18.00
C SER A 151 -18.91 26.28 19.13
N HIS A 152 -17.58 26.12 19.25
CA HIS A 152 -16.80 26.67 20.35
C HIS A 152 -15.87 27.83 19.96
N MET A 153 -15.78 28.21 18.67
CA MET A 153 -15.01 29.38 18.22
C MET A 153 -15.92 30.60 17.98
N SER A 154 -15.46 31.79 18.38
CA SER A 154 -16.15 33.05 18.07
C SER A 154 -16.01 33.43 16.59
N ALA A 155 -16.94 34.22 16.03
CA ALA A 155 -16.92 34.58 14.60
C ALA A 155 -15.62 35.31 14.18
N SER A 156 -15.00 36.05 15.10
CA SER A 156 -13.68 36.68 14.93
C SER A 156 -12.53 35.65 14.88
N ASP A 157 -12.59 34.60 15.69
CA ASP A 157 -11.56 33.55 15.72
C ASP A 157 -11.66 32.60 14.53
N LEU A 158 -12.88 32.39 13.99
CA LEU A 158 -13.06 31.69 12.72
C LEU A 158 -12.41 32.45 11.55
N ALA A 159 -12.57 33.78 11.52
CA ALA A 159 -12.00 34.63 10.48
C ALA A 159 -10.47 34.79 10.60
N ALA A 160 -9.91 34.75 11.82
CA ALA A 160 -8.48 34.90 12.08
C ALA A 160 -7.63 33.63 11.82
N GLY A 161 -8.25 32.50 11.48
CA GLY A 161 -7.54 31.24 11.19
C GLY A 161 -8.29 29.96 11.55
N GLY A 162 -9.47 30.06 12.18
CA GLY A 162 -10.31 28.89 12.45
C GLY A 162 -10.79 28.17 11.18
N LEU A 163 -11.10 28.91 10.12
CA LEU A 163 -11.46 28.33 8.82
C LEU A 163 -10.31 27.53 8.21
N GLU A 164 -9.08 28.04 8.27
CA GLU A 164 -7.88 27.33 7.82
C GLU A 164 -7.67 26.05 8.65
N ARG A 165 -7.94 26.11 9.95
CA ARG A 165 -7.80 24.98 10.87
C ARG A 165 -8.83 23.86 10.64
N ILE A 166 -10.04 24.23 10.22
CA ILE A 166 -11.12 23.31 9.86
C ILE A 166 -10.87 22.71 8.45
N LEU A 167 -10.50 23.56 7.50
CA LEU A 167 -10.42 23.19 6.08
C LEU A 167 -9.12 22.51 5.69
N ILE A 168 -7.97 22.90 6.28
CA ILE A 168 -6.65 22.47 5.80
C ILE A 168 -5.78 21.88 6.92
N ALA A 169 -5.83 22.40 8.15
CA ALA A 169 -4.89 21.98 9.19
C ALA A 169 -5.18 20.56 9.77
N PRO A 170 -4.13 19.81 10.17
CA PRO A 170 -4.27 18.55 10.90
C PRO A 170 -4.94 18.71 12.28
N PRO A 171 -5.54 17.64 12.85
CA PRO A 171 -5.81 16.33 12.25
C PRO A 171 -7.01 16.40 11.27
N ASN A 172 -7.06 15.49 10.29
CA ASN A 172 -8.23 15.19 9.45
C ASN A 172 -9.08 16.42 9.04
N SER A 173 -8.63 17.11 7.99
CA SER A 173 -9.30 18.31 7.48
C SER A 173 -10.49 17.98 6.59
N VAL A 174 -11.42 18.94 6.42
CA VAL A 174 -12.55 18.79 5.48
C VAL A 174 -12.05 18.59 4.05
N PHE A 175 -10.92 19.20 3.70
CA PHE A 175 -10.28 18.96 2.40
C PHE A 175 -9.90 17.48 2.21
N ALA A 176 -9.35 16.82 3.24
CA ALA A 176 -9.01 15.40 3.16
C ALA A 176 -10.24 14.51 2.90
N LEU A 177 -11.42 14.91 3.39
CA LEU A 177 -12.69 14.25 3.09
C LEU A 177 -13.07 14.40 1.62
N ILE A 178 -13.08 15.63 1.12
CA ILE A 178 -13.39 15.92 -0.29
C ILE A 178 -12.40 15.19 -1.20
N SER A 179 -11.11 15.23 -0.87
CA SER A 179 -10.07 14.52 -1.62
C SER A 179 -10.29 13.02 -1.63
N THR A 180 -10.63 12.41 -0.49
CA THR A 180 -10.88 10.97 -0.41
C THR A 180 -12.07 10.54 -1.27
N ILE A 181 -13.16 11.32 -1.25
CA ILE A 181 -14.33 11.08 -2.13
C ILE A 181 -13.93 11.22 -3.60
N PHE A 182 -13.21 12.29 -3.94
CA PHE A 182 -12.74 12.53 -5.30
C PHE A 182 -11.85 11.39 -5.83
N ILE A 183 -10.85 10.97 -5.04
CA ILE A 183 -9.94 9.88 -5.40
C ILE A 183 -10.72 8.57 -5.51
N PHE A 184 -11.65 8.28 -4.60
CA PHE A 184 -12.48 7.08 -4.66
C PHE A 184 -13.21 6.96 -6.00
N PHE A 185 -13.93 8.01 -6.43
CA PHE A 185 -14.64 8.00 -7.70
C PHE A 185 -13.71 7.95 -8.91
N LEU A 186 -12.61 8.71 -8.89
CA LEU A 186 -11.62 8.69 -9.96
C LEU A 186 -11.04 7.29 -10.18
N VAL A 187 -10.71 6.60 -9.09
CA VAL A 187 -10.09 5.28 -9.12
C VAL A 187 -11.10 4.21 -9.52
N ALA A 188 -12.31 4.27 -8.97
CA ALA A 188 -13.40 3.38 -9.38
C ALA A 188 -13.72 3.52 -10.87
N TYR A 189 -13.69 4.74 -11.41
CA TYR A 189 -13.87 4.98 -12.84
C TYR A 189 -12.75 4.37 -13.69
N LEU A 190 -11.49 4.54 -13.29
CA LEU A 190 -10.34 4.02 -14.03
C LEU A 190 -10.22 2.49 -13.95
N GLU A 191 -10.48 1.88 -12.79
CA GLU A 191 -10.52 0.42 -12.62
C GLU A 191 -11.72 -0.22 -13.34
N GLY A 192 -12.84 0.51 -13.45
CA GLY A 192 -14.00 0.07 -14.22
C GLY A 192 -13.79 0.07 -15.74
N ALA A 193 -12.78 0.80 -16.25
CA ALA A 193 -12.53 0.92 -17.68
C ALA A 193 -11.97 -0.38 -18.27
N LYS A 194 -12.64 -0.89 -19.32
CA LYS A 194 -12.29 -2.13 -20.03
C LYS A 194 -12.19 -1.87 -21.53
N ILE A 195 -11.22 -2.51 -22.16
CA ILE A 195 -11.02 -2.55 -23.60
C ILE A 195 -11.46 -3.94 -24.07
N GLU A 196 -12.50 -4.01 -24.89
CA GLU A 196 -13.00 -5.27 -25.43
C GLU A 196 -12.22 -5.66 -26.69
N LEU A 197 -11.56 -6.81 -26.65
CA LEU A 197 -10.99 -7.42 -27.85
C LEU A 197 -12.05 -8.29 -28.53
N PRO A 198 -12.40 -8.04 -29.81
CA PRO A 198 -13.35 -8.90 -30.50
C PRO A 198 -12.73 -10.28 -30.73
N LEU A 199 -13.31 -11.32 -30.14
CA LEU A 199 -12.95 -12.71 -30.40
C LEU A 199 -14.08 -13.43 -31.13
N ALA A 200 -13.72 -14.39 -31.97
CA ALA A 200 -14.63 -15.32 -32.61
C ALA A 200 -14.30 -16.75 -32.16
N HIS A 201 -15.32 -17.56 -31.96
CA HIS A 201 -15.15 -18.97 -31.62
C HIS A 201 -14.83 -19.79 -32.87
N GLU A 202 -13.91 -20.76 -32.77
CA GLU A 202 -13.51 -21.60 -33.91
C GLU A 202 -14.64 -22.52 -34.39
N TYR A 203 -15.40 -23.09 -33.45
CA TYR A 203 -16.41 -24.12 -33.73
C TYR A 203 -17.84 -23.57 -33.86
N ALA A 204 -18.13 -22.41 -33.25
CA ALA A 204 -19.44 -21.76 -33.29
C ALA A 204 -19.38 -20.50 -34.17
N GLY A 205 -19.39 -20.72 -35.49
CA GLY A 205 -19.37 -19.63 -36.47
C GLY A 205 -20.52 -18.64 -36.23
N GLY A 206 -20.18 -17.36 -36.03
CA GLY A 206 -21.14 -16.26 -35.89
C GLY A 206 -21.26 -15.67 -34.49
N ILE A 207 -20.85 -16.38 -33.43
CA ILE A 207 -20.84 -15.82 -32.07
C ILE A 207 -19.56 -15.01 -31.89
N LYS A 208 -19.72 -13.68 -31.89
CA LYS A 208 -18.66 -12.73 -31.52
C LYS A 208 -18.80 -12.45 -30.02
N ALA A 209 -17.84 -12.92 -29.24
CA ALA A 209 -17.74 -12.58 -27.83
C ALA A 209 -16.55 -11.65 -27.63
N GLY A 210 -16.77 -10.52 -26.96
CA GLY A 210 -15.68 -9.64 -26.57
C GLY A 210 -14.93 -10.23 -25.39
N TYR A 211 -13.59 -10.29 -25.45
CA TYR A 211 -12.77 -10.56 -24.28
C TYR A 211 -12.38 -9.24 -23.63
N PRO A 212 -12.91 -8.91 -22.44
CA PRO A 212 -12.63 -7.64 -21.79
C PRO A 212 -11.24 -7.66 -21.18
N LEU A 213 -10.33 -6.85 -21.71
CA LEU A 213 -9.07 -6.52 -21.07
C LEU A 213 -9.27 -5.29 -20.17
N LYS A 214 -8.95 -5.39 -18.89
CA LYS A 214 -8.96 -4.22 -18.00
C LYS A 214 -7.93 -3.21 -18.51
N LEU A 215 -8.31 -1.92 -18.54
CA LEU A 215 -7.38 -0.84 -18.84
C LEU A 215 -6.22 -0.85 -17.82
N MET A 216 -6.56 -1.11 -16.56
CA MET A 216 -5.62 -1.31 -15.45
C MET A 216 -5.10 -2.76 -15.44
N TYR A 217 -4.39 -3.15 -16.50
CA TYR A 217 -4.01 -4.54 -16.76
C TYR A 217 -3.27 -5.22 -15.60
N VAL A 218 -2.33 -4.50 -14.97
CA VAL A 218 -1.48 -5.03 -13.89
C VAL A 218 -2.14 -4.89 -12.51
N SER A 219 -3.32 -4.24 -12.44
CA SER A 219 -3.98 -3.85 -11.20
C SER A 219 -3.03 -3.15 -10.21
N VAL A 220 -3.38 -3.05 -8.92
CA VAL A 220 -2.66 -2.21 -7.94
C VAL A 220 -1.37 -2.85 -7.41
N ILE A 221 -1.07 -4.10 -7.82
CA ILE A 221 0.07 -4.88 -7.32
C ILE A 221 1.41 -4.10 -7.41
N PRO A 222 1.75 -3.41 -8.51
CA PRO A 222 3.04 -2.70 -8.60
C PRO A 222 3.19 -1.58 -7.56
N VAL A 223 2.08 -0.92 -7.19
CA VAL A 223 2.08 0.11 -6.15
C VAL A 223 2.20 -0.50 -4.75
N ILE A 224 1.61 -1.68 -4.52
CA ILE A 224 1.83 -2.44 -3.27
C ILE A 224 3.32 -2.73 -3.11
N LEU A 225 3.94 -3.29 -4.14
CA LEU A 225 5.36 -3.66 -4.12
C LEU A 225 6.26 -2.45 -3.90
N THR A 226 5.99 -1.35 -4.60
CA THR A 226 6.75 -0.11 -4.44
C THR A 226 6.62 0.46 -3.02
N SER A 227 5.39 0.52 -2.49
CA SER A 227 5.16 1.05 -1.14
C SER A 227 5.74 0.17 -0.03
N ALA A 228 5.70 -1.16 -0.21
CA ALA A 228 6.34 -2.11 0.70
C ALA A 228 7.88 -1.98 0.67
N LEU A 229 8.47 -1.84 -0.53
CA LEU A 229 9.90 -1.58 -0.69
C LEU A 229 10.29 -0.28 0.04
N LEU A 230 9.51 0.79 -0.15
CA LEU A 230 9.75 2.08 0.47
C LEU A 230 9.69 1.99 2.01
N ALA A 231 8.68 1.30 2.54
CA ALA A 231 8.54 1.07 3.98
C ALA A 231 9.74 0.29 4.54
N ASN A 232 10.20 -0.75 3.83
CA ASN A 232 11.38 -1.51 4.23
C ASN A 232 12.66 -0.65 4.19
N VAL A 233 12.86 0.15 3.15
CA VAL A 233 14.02 1.06 3.05
C VAL A 233 14.00 2.07 4.21
N GLN A 234 12.85 2.66 4.53
CA GLN A 234 12.71 3.57 5.67
C GLN A 234 12.96 2.88 7.01
N MET A 235 12.46 1.66 7.18
CA MET A 235 12.71 0.85 8.37
C MET A 235 14.20 0.59 8.56
N TRP A 236 14.89 0.13 7.52
CA TRP A 236 16.33 -0.11 7.57
C TRP A 236 17.12 1.18 7.82
N ALA A 237 16.73 2.29 7.18
CA ALA A 237 17.34 3.60 7.43
C ALA A 237 17.19 4.02 8.90
N LEU A 238 16.00 3.84 9.50
CA LEU A 238 15.77 4.12 10.91
C LEU A 238 16.64 3.23 11.82
N LEU A 239 16.80 1.96 11.46
CA LEU A 239 17.58 1.00 12.25
C LEU A 239 19.07 1.30 12.24
N PHE A 240 19.62 1.68 11.08
CA PHE A 240 21.01 2.12 10.97
C PHE A 240 21.28 3.40 11.77
N TRP A 241 20.25 4.21 12.02
CA TRP A 241 20.36 5.43 12.82
C TRP A 241 20.16 5.19 14.33
N THR A 242 19.16 4.41 14.71
CA THR A 242 18.68 4.27 16.10
C THR A 242 19.37 3.13 16.88
N ASN A 243 19.80 2.06 16.22
CA ASN A 243 20.33 0.89 16.93
C ASN A 243 21.79 1.11 17.40
N PRO A 244 22.12 0.88 18.68
CA PRO A 244 23.48 1.06 19.24
C PRO A 244 24.59 0.21 18.61
N THR A 245 24.23 -0.90 17.94
CA THR A 245 25.17 -1.82 17.29
C THR A 245 25.31 -1.54 15.79
N LEU A 246 24.19 -1.35 15.09
CA LEU A 246 24.17 -1.05 13.64
C LEU A 246 24.66 0.37 13.32
N SER A 247 24.51 1.31 14.26
CA SER A 247 25.09 2.66 14.14
C SER A 247 26.62 2.70 14.15
N LYS A 248 27.28 1.60 14.53
CA LYS A 248 28.74 1.47 14.50
C LYS A 248 29.27 0.80 13.23
N ILE A 249 28.39 0.35 12.32
CA ILE A 249 28.82 -0.23 11.04
C ILE A 249 29.47 0.88 10.20
N PRO A 250 30.73 0.70 9.74
CA PRO A 250 31.37 1.67 8.86
C PRO A 250 30.51 1.94 7.62
N ILE A 251 30.42 3.20 7.17
CA ILE A 251 29.68 3.65 5.97
C ILE A 251 28.14 3.70 6.12
N LEU A 252 27.54 2.73 6.79
CA LEU A 252 26.07 2.60 6.93
C LEU A 252 25.51 3.22 8.23
N GLY A 253 26.25 3.14 9.33
CA GLY A 253 25.83 3.64 10.64
C GLY A 253 25.90 5.16 10.71
N ARG A 254 24.78 5.82 11.09
CA ARG A 254 24.66 7.29 11.23
C ARG A 254 25.12 8.11 10.02
N ASN A 255 25.01 7.56 8.80
CA ASN A 255 25.34 8.32 7.61
C ASN A 255 24.21 9.33 7.28
N PRO A 256 24.49 10.65 7.28
CA PRO A 256 23.49 11.67 6.99
C PRO A 256 22.93 11.59 5.55
N ILE A 257 23.61 10.87 4.64
CA ILE A 257 23.14 10.60 3.28
C ILE A 257 22.00 9.57 3.28
N ILE A 258 22.03 8.56 4.17
CA ILE A 258 21.04 7.49 4.19
C ILE A 258 19.73 7.98 4.81
N GLY A 259 19.82 8.61 5.98
CA GLY A 259 18.65 9.15 6.66
C GLY A 259 19.02 9.79 7.99
N VAL A 260 18.56 11.02 8.22
CA VAL A 260 18.65 11.69 9.52
C VAL A 260 17.30 11.59 10.19
N PHE A 261 17.24 11.06 11.41
CA PHE A 261 16.02 10.97 12.20
C PHE A 261 16.14 11.83 13.46
N PRO A 262 15.04 12.50 13.88
CA PRO A 262 15.05 13.37 15.05
C PRO A 262 15.36 12.58 16.31
N THR A 263 16.14 13.21 17.18
CA THR A 263 16.29 12.74 18.56
C THR A 263 14.95 12.93 19.31
N ALA A 264 14.69 12.17 20.38
CA ALA A 264 13.44 12.26 21.15
C ALA A 264 13.04 13.69 21.56
N VAL A 265 14.05 14.52 21.87
CA VAL A 265 13.89 15.94 22.23
C VAL A 265 13.53 16.81 21.03
N GLU A 266 14.09 16.53 19.85
CA GLU A 266 13.82 17.26 18.60
C GLU A 266 12.44 16.88 18.03
N ALA A 267 12.08 15.60 18.12
CA ALA A 267 10.74 15.11 17.77
C ALA A 267 9.65 15.80 18.60
N GLN A 268 9.88 15.97 19.90
CA GLN A 268 8.96 16.67 20.80
C GLN A 268 8.92 18.18 20.56
N ARG A 269 10.04 18.81 20.18
CA ARG A 269 10.10 20.23 19.82
C ARG A 269 9.42 20.56 18.49
N MET A 270 9.55 19.67 17.50
CA MET A 270 8.95 19.85 16.18
C MET A 270 7.52 19.29 16.08
N GLY A 271 7.04 18.57 17.10
CA GLY A 271 5.71 17.94 17.10
C GLY A 271 5.59 16.78 16.10
N ILE A 272 6.70 16.12 15.76
CA ILE A 272 6.77 15.05 14.76
C ILE A 272 7.11 13.73 15.45
N SER A 273 6.66 12.59 14.89
CA SER A 273 7.02 11.27 15.41
C SER A 273 8.53 11.02 15.24
N GLN A 274 9.16 10.35 16.22
CA GLN A 274 10.59 9.99 16.16
C GLN A 274 10.99 9.15 14.93
N THR A 275 10.00 8.58 14.25
CA THR A 275 10.16 7.70 13.10
C THR A 275 10.09 8.43 11.75
N THR A 276 9.89 9.75 11.72
CA THR A 276 9.88 10.50 10.46
C THR A 276 11.30 10.94 10.09
N PRO A 277 11.77 10.69 8.87
CA PRO A 277 13.06 11.19 8.43
C PRO A 277 13.01 12.72 8.25
N ILE A 278 14.04 13.40 8.74
CA ILE A 278 14.26 14.86 8.63
C ILE A 278 15.39 15.15 7.63
N GLY A 279 16.11 14.15 7.13
CA GLY A 279 17.15 14.39 6.13
C GLY A 279 17.63 13.13 5.42
N GLY A 280 18.46 13.31 4.39
CA GLY A 280 19.03 12.24 3.58
C GLY A 280 18.08 11.70 2.50
N ILE A 281 18.50 10.61 1.85
CA ILE A 281 17.71 9.90 0.84
C ILE A 281 16.38 9.40 1.44
N ALA A 282 16.37 8.99 2.71
CA ALA A 282 15.14 8.61 3.42
C ALA A 282 14.12 9.76 3.50
N TYR A 283 14.56 11.02 3.57
CA TYR A 283 13.64 12.17 3.47
C TYR A 283 13.08 12.26 2.05
N TYR A 284 13.90 12.29 1.00
CA TYR A 284 13.45 12.37 -0.40
C TYR A 284 12.52 11.23 -0.83
N LEU A 285 12.68 10.04 -0.24
CA LEU A 285 11.85 8.87 -0.45
C LEU A 285 10.72 8.73 0.57
N SER A 286 10.54 9.67 1.50
CA SER A 286 9.41 9.61 2.43
C SER A 286 8.10 10.00 1.74
N THR A 287 6.97 9.47 2.23
CA THR A 287 5.66 9.78 1.67
C THR A 287 5.22 11.16 2.14
N PRO A 288 4.98 12.13 1.23
CA PRO A 288 4.33 13.38 1.60
C PRO A 288 2.92 13.06 2.07
N ARG A 289 2.49 13.65 3.18
CA ARG A 289 1.19 13.38 3.81
C ARG A 289 0.27 14.58 3.64
N GLY A 290 -0.24 14.75 2.42
CA GLY A 290 -1.30 15.71 2.13
C GLY A 290 -0.85 17.16 1.94
N ILE A 291 -1.84 18.00 1.61
CA ILE A 291 -1.64 19.37 1.15
C ILE A 291 -0.95 20.28 2.17
N HIS A 292 -1.20 20.05 3.45
CA HIS A 292 -0.63 20.88 4.52
C HIS A 292 0.91 20.84 4.57
N GLN A 293 1.53 19.78 4.06
CA GLN A 293 2.99 19.63 4.09
C GLN A 293 3.72 20.32 2.95
N TRP A 294 3.04 20.57 1.82
CA TRP A 294 3.69 21.14 0.64
C TRP A 294 3.07 22.45 0.15
N LEU A 295 1.74 22.58 0.18
CA LEU A 295 1.07 23.77 -0.32
C LEU A 295 1.15 24.93 0.67
N LEU A 296 0.91 24.66 1.96
CA LEU A 296 0.93 25.74 2.98
C LEU A 296 2.32 26.39 3.10
N PRO A 297 3.41 25.61 3.20
CA PRO A 297 4.77 26.15 3.13
C PRO A 297 5.14 26.91 1.84
N LEU A 298 4.49 26.59 0.71
CA LEU A 298 4.73 27.26 -0.57
C LEU A 298 4.07 28.65 -0.61
N ILE A 299 2.94 28.80 0.09
CA ILE A 299 2.20 30.06 0.17
C ILE A 299 2.85 31.01 1.17
N ASP A 300 3.15 30.55 2.40
CA ASP A 300 3.78 31.36 3.45
C ASP A 300 4.90 30.61 4.19
N PRO A 301 6.17 30.75 3.76
CA PRO A 301 7.30 30.03 4.36
C PRO A 301 7.56 30.37 5.83
N GLU A 302 7.30 31.61 6.27
CA GLU A 302 7.56 32.05 7.65
C GLU A 302 6.52 31.50 8.64
N ARG A 303 5.24 31.47 8.23
CA ARG A 303 4.13 31.00 9.08
C ARG A 303 4.10 29.49 9.25
N TYR A 304 4.57 28.74 8.26
CA TYR A 304 4.52 27.27 8.22
C TYR A 304 5.90 26.59 8.35
N SER A 305 6.89 27.31 8.88
CA SER A 305 8.27 26.81 9.11
C SER A 305 8.36 25.47 9.83
N VAL A 306 7.38 25.15 10.68
CA VAL A 306 7.25 23.84 11.37
C VAL A 306 7.14 22.68 10.37
N TYR A 307 6.45 22.86 9.23
CA TYR A 307 6.29 21.84 8.20
C TYR A 307 7.48 21.75 7.24
N LEU A 308 8.30 22.81 7.14
CA LEU A 308 9.54 22.77 6.37
C LEU A 308 10.62 21.91 7.03
N MET A 309 10.48 21.54 8.31
CA MET A 309 11.44 20.69 9.04
C MET A 309 12.90 21.17 8.92
N GLY A 310 13.12 22.48 8.78
CA GLY A 310 14.46 23.08 8.58
C GLY A 310 14.98 23.10 7.14
N HIS A 311 14.21 22.62 6.16
CA HIS A 311 14.56 22.65 4.74
C HIS A 311 14.12 23.93 4.03
N THR A 312 14.78 24.26 2.93
CA THR A 312 14.33 25.34 2.05
C THR A 312 13.13 24.88 1.21
N VAL A 313 12.30 25.83 0.76
CA VAL A 313 11.15 25.54 -0.13
C VAL A 313 11.60 24.73 -1.37
N GLY A 314 12.79 25.03 -1.91
CA GLY A 314 13.36 24.28 -3.03
C GLY A 314 13.65 22.81 -2.73
N GLN A 315 14.14 22.50 -1.52
CA GLN A 315 14.40 21.11 -1.10
C GLN A 315 13.11 20.31 -0.90
N MET A 316 12.03 20.95 -0.46
CA MET A 316 10.71 20.33 -0.34
C MET A 316 10.08 20.04 -1.72
N LEU A 317 10.17 20.98 -2.68
CA LEU A 317 9.73 20.71 -4.05
C LEU A 317 10.52 19.57 -4.68
N LEU A 318 11.84 19.53 -4.44
CA LEU A 318 12.68 18.42 -4.87
C LEU A 318 12.25 17.10 -4.21
N HIS A 319 11.85 17.11 -2.94
CA HIS A 319 11.28 15.95 -2.25
C HIS A 319 10.02 15.42 -2.94
N ILE A 320 9.08 16.29 -3.30
CA ILE A 320 7.85 15.88 -4.00
C ILE A 320 8.16 15.29 -5.36
N VAL A 321 9.03 15.95 -6.14
CA VAL A 321 9.41 15.50 -7.48
C VAL A 321 10.18 14.17 -7.41
N ALA A 322 11.13 14.04 -6.48
CA ALA A 322 11.91 12.83 -6.28
C ALA A 322 11.02 11.65 -5.86
N TYR A 323 10.14 11.85 -4.88
CA TYR A 323 9.18 10.83 -4.45
C TYR A 323 8.26 10.43 -5.61
N SER A 324 7.71 11.39 -6.35
CA SER A 324 6.80 11.13 -7.48
C SER A 324 7.49 10.34 -8.59
N ALA A 325 8.69 10.75 -8.98
CA ALA A 325 9.49 10.07 -9.99
C ALA A 325 9.87 8.65 -9.55
N PHE A 326 10.27 8.48 -8.28
CA PHE A 326 10.60 7.16 -7.73
C PHE A 326 9.37 6.25 -7.70
N MET A 327 8.23 6.74 -7.20
CA MET A 327 7.00 5.97 -7.10
C MET A 327 6.50 5.52 -8.48
N MET A 328 6.47 6.42 -9.46
CA MET A 328 6.04 6.12 -10.83
C MET A 328 7.04 5.19 -11.53
N GLY A 329 8.35 5.46 -11.41
CA GLY A 329 9.40 4.65 -12.03
C GLY A 329 9.43 3.22 -11.49
N MET A 330 9.38 3.05 -10.17
CA MET A 330 9.34 1.73 -9.55
C MET A 330 8.03 1.00 -9.82
N SER A 331 6.89 1.70 -9.90
CA SER A 331 5.62 1.08 -10.29
C SER A 331 5.68 0.54 -11.72
N VAL A 332 6.31 1.24 -12.66
CA VAL A 332 6.54 0.74 -14.02
C VAL A 332 7.46 -0.48 -14.02
N LEU A 333 8.57 -0.42 -13.30
CA LEU A 333 9.52 -1.53 -13.19
C LEU A 333 8.82 -2.78 -12.64
N PHE A 334 8.15 -2.66 -11.50
CA PHE A 334 7.44 -3.79 -10.90
C PHE A 334 6.27 -4.27 -11.75
N GLY A 335 5.60 -3.38 -12.48
CA GLY A 335 4.49 -3.77 -13.33
C GLY A 335 4.93 -4.58 -14.55
N LEU A 336 6.06 -4.21 -15.16
CA LEU A 336 6.66 -5.00 -16.24
C LEU A 336 7.12 -6.37 -15.73
N PHE A 337 7.80 -6.42 -14.57
CA PHE A 337 8.19 -7.69 -13.97
C PHE A 337 6.98 -8.56 -13.64
N TRP A 338 5.91 -7.98 -13.09
CA TRP A 338 4.71 -8.71 -12.71
C TRP A 338 4.05 -9.40 -13.91
N VAL A 339 3.98 -8.72 -15.06
CA VAL A 339 3.38 -9.31 -16.27
C VAL A 339 4.16 -10.53 -16.76
N GLU A 340 5.48 -10.51 -16.63
CA GLU A 340 6.33 -11.65 -16.99
C GLU A 340 6.22 -12.80 -15.96
N THR A 341 6.25 -12.50 -14.66
CA THR A 341 6.22 -13.54 -13.61
C THR A 341 4.85 -14.16 -13.41
N ALA A 342 3.76 -13.40 -13.58
CA ALA A 342 2.40 -13.88 -13.40
C ALA A 342 1.84 -14.62 -14.62
N ASN A 343 2.67 -14.96 -15.61
CA ASN A 343 2.24 -15.55 -16.89
C ASN A 343 1.12 -14.74 -17.59
N MET A 344 1.16 -13.41 -17.43
CA MET A 344 0.27 -12.45 -18.10
C MET A 344 0.93 -11.90 -19.39
N GLY A 345 2.10 -12.41 -19.76
CA GLY A 345 2.80 -12.00 -20.98
C GLY A 345 2.02 -12.37 -22.26
N PRO A 346 2.38 -11.76 -23.41
CA PRO A 346 1.72 -12.02 -24.70
C PRO A 346 1.71 -13.48 -25.14
N SER A 347 2.79 -14.23 -24.86
CA SER A 347 2.90 -15.63 -25.28
C SER A 347 2.01 -16.54 -24.42
N ALA A 348 1.95 -16.29 -23.11
CA ALA A 348 1.12 -17.04 -22.18
C ALA A 348 -0.37 -16.77 -22.41
N LEU A 349 -0.76 -15.51 -22.61
CA LEU A 349 -2.15 -15.18 -22.96
C LEU A 349 -2.54 -15.77 -24.32
N ALA A 350 -1.64 -15.76 -25.31
CA ALA A 350 -1.89 -16.41 -26.61
C ALA A 350 -2.12 -17.91 -26.46
N GLU A 351 -1.33 -18.58 -25.61
CA GLU A 351 -1.47 -20.00 -25.33
C GLU A 351 -2.80 -20.32 -24.63
N GLN A 352 -3.21 -19.51 -23.66
CA GLN A 352 -4.52 -19.62 -23.02
C GLN A 352 -5.68 -19.43 -24.01
N LEU A 353 -5.60 -18.43 -24.89
CA LEU A 353 -6.64 -18.19 -25.91
C LEU A 353 -6.76 -19.35 -26.90
N VAL A 354 -5.63 -19.92 -27.34
CA VAL A 354 -5.61 -21.09 -28.22
C VAL A 354 -6.16 -22.33 -27.50
N ALA A 355 -5.78 -22.55 -26.23
CA ALA A 355 -6.29 -23.65 -25.43
C ALA A 355 -7.82 -23.58 -25.23
N GLN A 356 -8.39 -22.37 -25.20
CA GLN A 356 -9.83 -22.12 -25.10
C GLN A 356 -10.57 -22.16 -26.45
N GLY A 357 -9.88 -22.47 -27.57
CA GLY A 357 -10.49 -22.49 -28.92
C GLY A 357 -10.93 -21.11 -29.43
N LEU A 358 -10.39 -20.03 -28.86
CA LEU A 358 -10.72 -18.65 -29.22
C LEU A 358 -9.78 -18.14 -30.31
N ARG A 359 -10.34 -17.48 -31.33
CA ARG A 359 -9.58 -16.90 -32.45
C ARG A 359 -9.84 -15.40 -32.54
N ILE A 360 -8.80 -14.62 -32.83
CA ILE A 360 -8.97 -13.20 -33.18
C ILE A 360 -9.42 -13.13 -34.65
N PRO A 361 -10.56 -12.48 -34.96
CA PRO A 361 -11.02 -12.33 -36.34
C PRO A 361 -9.94 -11.73 -37.24
N ARG A 362 -9.82 -12.26 -38.47
CA ARG A 362 -8.82 -11.87 -39.50
C ARG A 362 -7.38 -12.37 -39.25
N ILE A 363 -7.09 -13.01 -38.12
CA ILE A 363 -5.77 -13.56 -37.82
C ILE A 363 -5.82 -15.09 -37.84
N ARG A 364 -4.76 -15.74 -38.34
CA ARG A 364 -4.62 -17.20 -38.24
C ARG A 364 -4.60 -17.60 -36.76
N ALA A 365 -5.33 -18.66 -36.40
CA ALA A 365 -5.22 -19.24 -35.06
C ALA A 365 -4.02 -20.15 -34.94
N ASP A 366 -2.87 -19.53 -34.98
CA ASP A 366 -1.63 -20.10 -34.52
C ASP A 366 -1.12 -19.24 -33.37
N LYS A 367 -0.52 -19.89 -32.36
CA LYS A 367 0.06 -19.22 -31.18
C LYS A 367 0.94 -18.04 -31.59
N ARG A 368 1.75 -18.19 -32.64
CA ARG A 368 2.68 -17.16 -33.11
C ARG A 368 1.97 -15.92 -33.67
N SER A 369 0.89 -16.06 -34.44
CA SER A 369 0.15 -14.91 -34.95
C SER A 369 -0.63 -14.17 -33.87
N ILE A 370 -1.28 -14.89 -32.95
CA ILE A 370 -1.99 -14.29 -31.81
C ILE A 370 -1.00 -13.57 -30.88
N GLU A 371 0.13 -14.20 -30.57
CA GLU A 371 1.21 -13.58 -29.78
C GLU A 371 1.72 -12.29 -30.44
N ARG A 372 1.97 -12.31 -31.76
CA ARG A 372 2.45 -11.12 -32.49
C ARG A 372 1.46 -9.96 -32.42
N PHE A 373 0.16 -10.26 -32.46
CA PHE A 373 -0.88 -9.26 -32.27
C PHE A 373 -0.86 -8.72 -30.83
N LEU A 374 -0.92 -9.59 -29.82
CA LEU A 374 -0.93 -9.22 -28.41
C LEU A 374 0.33 -8.45 -27.98
N LYS A 375 1.50 -8.77 -28.55
CA LYS A 375 2.77 -8.08 -28.29
C LYS A 375 2.74 -6.60 -28.66
N ARG A 376 1.84 -6.17 -29.55
CA ARG A 376 1.63 -4.76 -29.88
C ARG A 376 0.80 -4.02 -28.83
N TYR A 377 -0.03 -4.72 -28.05
CA TYR A 377 -0.97 -4.11 -27.10
C TYR A 377 -0.56 -4.27 -25.64
N ILE A 378 -0.09 -5.45 -25.23
CA ILE A 378 0.18 -5.75 -23.81
C ILE A 378 1.31 -4.91 -23.22
N PRO A 379 2.50 -4.75 -23.83
CA PRO A 379 3.55 -3.93 -23.22
C PRO A 379 3.18 -2.45 -23.08
N PRO A 380 2.60 -1.77 -24.10
CA PRO A 380 2.09 -0.41 -23.92
C PRO A 380 0.98 -0.31 -22.87
N LEU A 381 0.08 -1.29 -22.80
CA LEU A 381 -0.99 -1.34 -21.79
C LEU A 381 -0.43 -1.52 -20.38
N THR A 382 0.60 -2.35 -20.23
CA THR A 382 1.32 -2.59 -18.96
C THR A 382 2.04 -1.33 -18.50
N LEU A 383 2.73 -0.64 -19.41
CA LEU A 383 3.40 0.63 -19.13
C LEU A 383 2.39 1.70 -18.72
N PHE A 384 1.32 1.87 -19.50
CA PHE A 384 0.27 2.85 -19.23
C PHE A 384 -0.40 2.58 -17.88
N SER A 385 -0.84 1.35 -17.63
CA SER A 385 -1.50 0.99 -16.37
C SER A 385 -0.58 1.20 -15.17
N SER A 386 0.66 0.74 -15.23
CA SER A 386 1.62 0.91 -14.12
C SER A 386 1.93 2.38 -13.83
N LEU A 387 2.07 3.19 -14.88
CA LEU A 387 2.28 4.63 -14.77
C LEU A 387 1.04 5.34 -14.20
N ALA A 388 -0.15 4.96 -14.68
CA ALA A 388 -1.42 5.54 -14.24
C ALA A 388 -1.68 5.24 -12.76
N ILE A 389 -1.50 4.01 -12.28
CA ILE A 389 -1.70 3.65 -10.86
C ILE A 389 -0.63 4.32 -9.99
N GLY A 390 0.64 4.31 -10.43
CA GLY A 390 1.71 5.01 -9.73
C GLY A 390 1.43 6.51 -9.61
N GLY A 391 0.96 7.14 -10.69
CA GLY A 391 0.55 8.54 -10.70
C GLY A 391 -0.65 8.83 -9.81
N LEU A 392 -1.68 7.98 -9.84
CA LEU A 392 -2.83 8.08 -8.93
C LEU A 392 -2.40 7.96 -7.47
N ALA A 393 -1.44 7.09 -7.17
CA ALA A 393 -0.92 6.91 -5.81
C ALA A 393 -0.23 8.17 -5.32
N VAL A 394 0.59 8.79 -6.18
CA VAL A 394 1.25 10.07 -5.91
C VAL A 394 0.20 11.15 -5.65
N VAL A 395 -0.76 11.33 -6.56
CA VAL A 395 -1.84 12.32 -6.43
C VAL A 395 -2.62 12.10 -5.12
N ALA A 396 -2.96 10.85 -4.80
CA ALA A 396 -3.67 10.52 -3.58
C ALA A 396 -2.87 10.88 -2.31
N THR A 397 -1.56 10.61 -2.31
CA THR A 397 -0.67 10.98 -1.19
C THR A 397 -0.49 12.49 -1.06
N LEU A 398 -0.41 13.23 -2.17
CA LEU A 398 -0.22 14.68 -2.19
C LEU A 398 -1.48 15.46 -1.78
N LEU A 399 -2.66 15.01 -2.19
CA LEU A 399 -3.92 15.62 -1.77
C LEU A 399 -4.24 15.29 -0.30
N GLY A 400 -3.87 14.09 0.14
CA GLY A 400 -4.07 13.62 1.50
C GLY A 400 -5.46 13.02 1.71
N THR A 401 -5.51 11.96 2.50
CA THR A 401 -6.71 11.15 2.74
C THR A 401 -7.12 11.16 4.21
N ILE A 402 -8.38 10.86 4.49
CA ILE A 402 -8.91 10.88 5.87
C ILE A 402 -8.33 9.72 6.69
N GLY A 403 -8.14 9.94 8.00
CA GLY A 403 -8.01 8.85 8.97
C GLY A 403 -6.62 8.25 9.06
N ARG A 404 -5.57 9.03 8.75
CA ARG A 404 -4.18 8.53 8.62
C ARG A 404 -4.03 7.42 7.58
N THR A 405 -5.06 7.15 6.78
CA THR A 405 -4.99 6.28 5.61
C THR A 405 -3.96 6.86 4.65
N SER A 406 -3.12 6.01 4.03
CA SER A 406 -2.25 6.45 2.95
C SER A 406 -3.02 6.55 1.63
N GLY A 407 -2.59 7.43 0.73
CA GLY A 407 -3.15 7.50 -0.62
C GLY A 407 -3.10 6.16 -1.36
N THR A 408 -2.03 5.38 -1.13
CA THR A 408 -1.90 4.01 -1.63
C THR A 408 -2.94 3.05 -1.03
N GLY A 409 -3.23 3.16 0.27
CA GLY A 409 -4.22 2.32 0.95
C GLY A 409 -5.62 2.52 0.40
N LEU A 410 -5.99 3.77 0.07
CA LEU A 410 -7.27 4.06 -0.56
C LEU A 410 -7.41 3.41 -1.94
N LEU A 411 -6.35 3.47 -2.77
CA LEU A 411 -6.35 2.78 -4.07
C LEU A 411 -6.57 1.28 -3.91
N LEU A 412 -5.87 0.68 -2.95
CA LEU A 412 -5.99 -0.75 -2.66
C LEU A 412 -7.40 -1.12 -2.25
N LEU A 413 -8.01 -0.34 -1.36
CA LEU A 413 -9.39 -0.58 -0.96
C LEU A 413 -10.32 -0.60 -2.16
N VAL A 414 -10.27 0.42 -3.02
CA VAL A 414 -11.17 0.50 -4.18
C VAL A 414 -10.96 -0.68 -5.12
N SER A 415 -9.72 -0.99 -5.48
CA SER A 415 -9.45 -2.08 -6.41
C SER A 415 -9.79 -3.45 -5.83
N ILE A 416 -9.52 -3.69 -4.55
CA ILE A 416 -9.90 -4.93 -3.87
C ILE A 416 -11.43 -5.06 -3.83
N MET A 417 -12.14 -3.98 -3.51
CA MET A 417 -13.61 -3.98 -3.50
C MET A 417 -14.19 -4.25 -4.88
N MET A 418 -13.61 -3.66 -5.94
CA MET A 418 -14.02 -3.93 -7.31
C MET A 418 -13.73 -5.38 -7.72
N GLN A 419 -12.60 -5.95 -7.31
CA GLN A 419 -12.28 -7.36 -7.55
C GLN A 419 -13.25 -8.30 -6.83
N PHE A 420 -13.58 -8.02 -5.56
CA PHE A 420 -14.58 -8.80 -4.83
C PHE A 420 -15.97 -8.68 -5.45
N TYR A 421 -16.37 -7.49 -5.87
CA TYR A 421 -17.63 -7.27 -6.56
C TYR A 421 -17.73 -8.09 -7.86
N GLU A 422 -16.67 -8.09 -8.67
CA GLU A 422 -16.63 -8.91 -9.89
C GLU A 422 -16.60 -10.42 -9.59
N ALA A 423 -15.91 -10.84 -8.53
CA ALA A 423 -15.85 -12.24 -8.12
C ALA A 423 -17.23 -12.75 -7.67
N LEU A 424 -17.90 -11.99 -6.80
CA LEU A 424 -19.26 -12.27 -6.33
C LEU A 424 -20.26 -12.34 -7.49
N GLY A 425 -20.21 -11.36 -8.40
CA GLY A 425 -21.10 -11.35 -9.56
C GLY A 425 -20.89 -12.56 -10.48
N ARG A 426 -19.65 -13.05 -10.63
CA ARG A 426 -19.38 -14.29 -11.39
C ARG A 426 -19.95 -15.53 -10.70
N GLU A 427 -19.81 -15.61 -9.38
CA GLU A 427 -20.30 -16.74 -8.59
C GLU A 427 -21.83 -16.80 -8.62
N GLU A 428 -22.51 -15.66 -8.42
CA GLU A 428 -23.97 -15.56 -8.53
C GLU A 428 -24.48 -15.95 -9.92
N LEU A 429 -23.80 -15.50 -10.99
CA LEU A 429 -24.13 -15.92 -12.36
C LEU A 429 -23.95 -17.44 -12.59
N MET A 430 -22.95 -18.05 -11.95
CA MET A 430 -22.73 -19.50 -12.01
C MET A 430 -23.79 -20.29 -11.24
N GLU A 431 -24.30 -19.74 -10.13
CA GLU A 431 -25.38 -20.35 -9.35
C GLU A 431 -26.75 -20.21 -10.01
N MET A 432 -27.05 -19.05 -10.61
CA MET A 432 -28.35 -18.77 -11.26
C MET A 432 -28.56 -19.54 -12.57
N HIS A 433 -27.48 -19.91 -13.27
CA HIS A 433 -27.56 -20.60 -14.55
C HIS A 433 -26.73 -21.89 -14.56
N PRO A 434 -27.29 -23.03 -14.10
CA PRO A 434 -26.57 -24.31 -14.03
C PRO A 434 -26.06 -24.83 -15.39
N VAL A 435 -26.59 -24.34 -16.51
CA VAL A 435 -26.10 -24.66 -17.87
C VAL A 435 -24.74 -23.99 -18.18
N LEU A 436 -24.43 -22.84 -17.56
CA LEU A 436 -23.11 -22.21 -17.70
C LEU A 436 -22.03 -22.97 -16.94
N ARG A 437 -22.39 -23.68 -15.86
CA ARG A 437 -21.48 -24.54 -15.09
C ARG A 437 -20.90 -25.69 -15.93
N SER A 438 -21.67 -26.27 -16.85
CA SER A 438 -21.18 -27.33 -17.77
C SER A 438 -20.34 -26.81 -18.93
N PHE A 439 -20.41 -25.51 -19.26
CA PHE A 439 -19.61 -24.90 -20.32
C PHE A 439 -18.26 -24.35 -19.84
N VAL A 440 -18.14 -24.01 -18.55
CA VAL A 440 -16.91 -23.45 -17.96
C VAL A 440 -16.10 -24.50 -17.19
N GLY A 441 -16.73 -25.60 -16.76
CA GLY A 441 -16.09 -26.71 -16.04
C GLY A 441 -15.57 -27.86 -16.91
N GLY A 442 -15.36 -27.64 -18.20
CA GLY A 442 -14.84 -28.64 -19.16
C GLY A 442 -13.36 -28.46 -19.44
#